data_AF-A0ABD5V5R9-F1
#
_entry.id   AF-A0ABD5V5R9-F1
#
_cell.length_a   1.000
_cell.length_b   1.000
_cell.length_c   1.000
_cell.angle_alpha   90.00
_cell.angle_beta   90.00
_cell.angle_gamma   90.00
#
_symmetry.space_group_name_H-M   'P 1'
#
loop_
_entity.id
_entity.type
_entity.pdbx_description
1 polymer ?
#
loop_
_entity_poly.entity_id
_entity_poly.type
_entity_poly.pdbx_seq_one_letter_code
_entity_poly.pdbx_strand_id
1 'polypeptide(L)'
;MSAEQDRTEEETKDGAKADISSKRRRVLGGIGAAGLASIFGIGAGSTGAAATSDGGGSDGMMDGTDRLETAYEKRMELVEKLQERGMPSMEEREKADDEDAYPSKIAMFTKGLPHADDGTPDRGAYDHLTEALDTGDPELFETIPQGGHREFIEPQGAYSVELMGPDPHSLTIKDAPPAFDSDQQVGEMIELYWQSLARDVPFREYEDSELIQAAADELEDTPGYNGPTDPKYLFHADLDGVEKGPYLSQFLLKDAPLSVHEISQDIITLKERDYVTDYDEWLANMRGQTPGPEDESGHHDGEIADSLTDHRKYMSSGRDLAACVERDMVFQPYMIAVMVLMGRPVDGVVSDPEELFGDYHPYADSDTQVGFLDFGREGIMDLVSGIGQPAHVASWVQKWLVHRRARPEEYGGLVEATVNDDIDADHPVPVEKFEEYEVFDRIYEENGSHVLTQAYPEGAPLHPAYPGGHSTVSAACSTVLKAVFNEDYVIEDPVQPTADGEELEPYEGEELTIRSELNKLASNVNYGGRQFAGVHFRSDHDAGMALGQELAIQYLEDAAMRFHDELDFDGWTFTDFDGNTVHID
;
A
#
# COMPACT_ATOMS: atom_id res chain seq x y z
N MET A 1 -3.60 19.66 -57.37
CA MET A 1 -3.59 19.51 -58.83
C MET A 1 -3.64 18.02 -59.16
N SER A 2 -4.78 17.54 -59.66
CA SER A 2 -5.03 16.27 -60.39
C SER A 2 -4.73 14.94 -59.67
N ALA A 3 -5.55 13.90 -59.64
CA ALA A 3 -6.95 13.57 -59.98
C ALA A 3 -7.10 12.09 -59.47
N GLU A 4 -8.05 11.73 -58.61
CA GLU A 4 -9.43 11.27 -58.90
C GLU A 4 -9.59 10.21 -60.02
N GLN A 5 -10.04 9.01 -59.62
CA GLN A 5 -11.00 8.10 -60.28
C GLN A 5 -11.17 6.85 -59.38
N ASP A 6 -12.21 6.64 -58.57
CA ASP A 6 -13.69 6.59 -58.73
C ASP A 6 -14.22 5.15 -58.92
N ARG A 7 -15.33 4.86 -58.19
CA ARG A 7 -16.38 3.82 -58.34
C ARG A 7 -16.19 2.46 -57.64
N THR A 8 -17.17 1.84 -56.98
CA THR A 8 -18.60 2.13 -56.67
C THR A 8 -19.11 1.10 -55.64
N GLU A 9 -20.20 1.47 -54.95
CA GLU A 9 -21.04 0.78 -53.98
C GLU A 9 -21.59 -0.61 -54.39
N GLU A 10 -21.91 -1.47 -53.39
CA GLU A 10 -23.23 -2.13 -53.30
C GLU A 10 -23.49 -2.70 -51.88
N GLU A 11 -24.47 -2.12 -51.17
CA GLU A 11 -25.15 -2.74 -50.02
C GLU A 11 -26.15 -3.80 -50.49
N THR A 12 -26.43 -4.84 -49.69
CA THR A 12 -27.81 -5.29 -49.46
C THR A 12 -27.95 -6.15 -48.19
N LYS A 13 -29.10 -5.94 -47.54
CA LYS A 13 -29.59 -6.37 -46.23
C LYS A 13 -30.24 -7.77 -46.22
N ASP A 14 -30.54 -8.19 -44.98
CA ASP A 14 -31.63 -9.07 -44.48
C ASP A 14 -31.09 -10.36 -43.83
N GLY A 15 -31.49 -10.79 -42.62
CA GLY A 15 -32.59 -10.38 -41.74
C GLY A 15 -33.08 -11.61 -40.94
N ALA A 16 -33.60 -11.35 -39.72
CA ALA A 16 -34.50 -12.20 -38.91
C ALA A 16 -33.94 -13.16 -37.82
N LYS A 17 -34.03 -12.66 -36.57
CA LYS A 17 -34.68 -13.19 -35.35
C LYS A 17 -34.92 -14.71 -35.20
N ALA A 18 -34.53 -15.26 -34.04
CA ALA A 18 -35.39 -16.15 -33.23
C ALA A 18 -34.90 -16.26 -31.76
N ASP A 19 -35.89 -16.26 -30.87
CA ASP A 19 -35.90 -16.26 -29.40
C ASP A 19 -36.03 -17.69 -28.84
N ILE A 20 -35.27 -18.11 -27.82
CA ILE A 20 -35.60 -19.25 -26.93
C ILE A 20 -35.05 -19.05 -25.50
N SER A 21 -35.99 -19.03 -24.55
CA SER A 21 -35.80 -19.01 -23.10
C SER A 21 -35.25 -20.32 -22.47
N SER A 22 -34.56 -20.16 -21.34
CA SER A 22 -34.50 -21.00 -20.11
C SER A 22 -34.02 -22.48 -20.18
N LYS A 23 -32.87 -22.76 -19.55
CA LYS A 23 -32.72 -23.54 -18.29
C LYS A 23 -31.25 -23.90 -17.97
N ARG A 24 -30.91 -23.75 -16.69
CA ARG A 24 -29.66 -23.99 -15.94
C ARG A 24 -28.90 -25.31 -16.23
N ARG A 25 -27.57 -25.25 -16.42
CA ARG A 25 -26.47 -25.71 -15.49
C ARG A 25 -25.13 -25.96 -16.24
N ARG A 26 -24.08 -25.28 -15.74
CA ARG A 26 -22.70 -25.74 -15.40
C ARG A 26 -21.98 -26.74 -16.34
N VAL A 27 -20.81 -26.35 -16.86
CA VAL A 27 -19.45 -26.88 -16.56
C VAL A 27 -18.46 -26.43 -17.65
N LEU A 28 -17.34 -25.87 -17.19
CA LEU A 28 -15.97 -25.79 -17.75
C LEU A 28 -15.69 -26.24 -19.19
N GLY A 29 -14.87 -25.43 -19.88
CA GLY A 29 -13.88 -25.93 -20.85
C GLY A 29 -13.70 -25.03 -22.06
N GLY A 30 -12.52 -24.43 -22.20
CA GLY A 30 -12.17 -23.68 -23.41
C GLY A 30 -10.78 -23.05 -23.50
N ILE A 31 -9.76 -23.57 -22.79
CA ILE A 31 -8.35 -23.25 -23.10
C ILE A 31 -7.96 -24.02 -24.36
N GLY A 32 -7.61 -23.30 -25.42
CA GLY A 32 -7.08 -23.84 -26.67
C GLY A 32 -5.58 -24.04 -26.58
N ALA A 33 -5.14 -25.28 -26.80
CA ALA A 33 -3.77 -25.74 -26.75
C ALA A 33 -2.99 -25.48 -28.05
N ALA A 34 -1.71 -25.10 -27.90
CA ALA A 34 -0.60 -25.38 -28.81
C ALA A 34 0.67 -25.34 -27.93
N GLY A 35 1.62 -26.27 -27.88
CA GLY A 35 1.96 -27.44 -28.70
C GLY A 35 3.46 -27.67 -28.45
N LEU A 36 3.82 -28.27 -27.30
CA LEU A 36 5.21 -28.54 -26.88
C LEU A 36 5.79 -29.71 -27.68
N ALA A 37 6.91 -29.47 -28.38
CA ALA A 37 7.73 -30.51 -28.98
C ALA A 37 8.86 -30.91 -28.01
N SER A 38 8.78 -32.13 -27.49
CA SER A 38 9.79 -32.79 -26.66
C SER A 38 10.68 -33.70 -27.51
N ILE A 39 12.00 -33.60 -27.33
CA ILE A 39 12.97 -34.59 -27.82
C ILE A 39 13.79 -35.08 -26.61
N PHE A 40 13.35 -36.19 -26.02
CA PHE A 40 14.22 -37.10 -25.26
C PHE A 40 14.18 -38.46 -25.98
N GLY A 41 15.30 -38.83 -26.61
CA GLY A 41 15.46 -40.12 -27.24
C GLY A 41 15.88 -41.18 -26.22
N ILE A 42 14.99 -42.11 -25.90
CA ILE A 42 15.30 -43.35 -25.19
C ILE A 42 15.48 -44.46 -26.23
N GLY A 43 16.70 -44.96 -26.37
CA GLY A 43 17.00 -46.21 -27.07
C GLY A 43 17.15 -47.36 -26.07
N ALA A 44 16.31 -48.38 -26.21
CA ALA A 44 16.28 -49.56 -25.34
C ALA A 44 17.06 -50.76 -25.94
N GLY A 45 17.67 -51.56 -25.05
CA GLY A 45 18.14 -52.94 -25.26
C GLY A 45 19.66 -53.09 -25.12
N SER A 46 20.24 -54.04 -24.37
CA SER A 46 19.74 -55.21 -23.65
C SER A 46 20.86 -55.81 -22.78
N THR A 47 20.48 -56.50 -21.70
CA THR A 47 21.16 -57.60 -20.98
C THR A 47 22.52 -57.40 -20.28
N GLY A 48 22.47 -57.48 -18.94
CA GLY A 48 23.23 -58.47 -18.18
C GLY A 48 24.57 -58.05 -17.58
N ALA A 49 24.59 -57.76 -16.28
CA ALA A 49 25.48 -58.39 -15.29
C ALA A 49 25.20 -57.76 -13.91
N ALA A 50 24.90 -58.60 -12.93
CA ALA A 50 24.97 -58.21 -11.54
C ALA A 50 26.44 -57.89 -11.21
N ALA A 51 26.73 -56.62 -10.95
CA ALA A 51 27.99 -56.19 -10.38
C ALA A 51 27.71 -55.81 -8.92
N THR A 52 28.13 -56.69 -8.01
CA THR A 52 28.35 -56.34 -6.61
C THR A 52 29.51 -55.33 -6.56
N SER A 53 29.22 -54.08 -6.21
CA SER A 53 30.22 -53.15 -5.69
C SER A 53 29.84 -52.78 -4.27
N ASP A 54 30.39 -53.56 -3.35
CA ASP A 54 30.67 -53.14 -1.99
C ASP A 54 31.69 -51.98 -2.08
N GLY A 55 31.40 -50.82 -1.46
CA GLY A 55 32.35 -49.72 -1.44
C GLY A 55 31.77 -48.33 -1.16
N GLY A 56 31.91 -47.90 0.09
CA GLY A 56 32.16 -46.49 0.44
C GLY A 56 30.93 -45.67 0.78
N GLY A 57 30.73 -45.41 2.07
CA GLY A 57 29.74 -44.46 2.56
C GLY A 57 29.94 -43.07 1.96
N SER A 58 28.83 -42.45 1.57
CA SER A 58 28.74 -41.02 1.37
C SER A 58 28.44 -40.36 2.72
N ASP A 59 29.46 -40.23 3.57
CA ASP A 59 29.41 -39.57 4.89
C ASP A 59 29.21 -38.03 4.78
N GLY A 60 28.55 -37.53 3.72
CA GLY A 60 28.42 -36.09 3.47
C GLY A 60 27.10 -35.63 2.85
N MET A 61 26.19 -36.55 2.52
CA MET A 61 24.78 -36.20 2.33
C MET A 61 24.07 -36.73 3.57
N MET A 62 23.42 -35.85 4.34
CA MET A 62 22.46 -36.29 5.35
C MET A 62 21.58 -37.39 4.74
N ASP A 63 21.37 -38.49 5.47
CA ASP A 63 20.40 -39.47 5.02
C ASP A 63 19.08 -38.74 4.73
N GLY A 64 18.32 -39.18 3.72
CA GLY A 64 17.07 -38.53 3.38
C GLY A 64 16.10 -38.46 4.58
N THR A 65 16.25 -39.41 5.52
CA THR A 65 15.58 -39.42 6.82
C THR A 65 16.05 -38.27 7.72
N ASP A 66 17.36 -38.08 7.86
CA ASP A 66 17.96 -37.04 8.71
C ASP A 66 17.58 -35.63 8.20
N ARG A 67 17.61 -35.40 6.87
CA ARG A 67 17.24 -34.09 6.30
C ARG A 67 15.77 -33.74 6.55
N LEU A 68 14.88 -34.73 6.51
CA LEU A 68 13.46 -34.57 6.82
C LEU A 68 13.24 -34.28 8.30
N GLU A 69 14.01 -34.93 9.18
CA GLU A 69 13.99 -34.67 10.62
C GLU A 69 14.44 -33.23 10.91
N THR A 70 15.56 -32.75 10.35
CA THR A 70 15.99 -31.35 10.49
C THR A 70 14.92 -30.35 10.00
N ALA A 71 14.27 -30.64 8.87
CA ALA A 71 13.20 -29.78 8.36
C ALA A 71 11.98 -29.77 9.29
N TYR A 72 11.66 -30.90 9.91
CA TYR A 72 10.59 -31.01 10.88
C TYR A 72 10.92 -30.25 12.17
N GLU A 73 12.12 -30.45 12.73
CA GLU A 73 12.57 -29.79 13.95
C GLU A 73 12.55 -28.26 13.81
N LYS A 74 13.14 -27.70 12.74
CA LYS A 74 13.12 -26.25 12.50
C LYS A 74 11.71 -25.68 12.40
N ARG A 75 10.78 -26.40 11.76
CA ARG A 75 9.37 -25.98 11.65
C ARG A 75 8.63 -26.09 12.99
N MET A 76 8.94 -27.10 13.80
CA MET A 76 8.35 -27.24 15.12
C MET A 76 8.86 -26.16 16.08
N GLU A 77 10.13 -25.77 15.97
CA GLU A 77 10.69 -24.65 16.74
C GLU A 77 10.00 -23.32 16.43
N LEU A 78 9.69 -23.04 15.15
CA LEU A 78 8.85 -21.89 14.77
C LEU A 78 7.47 -21.93 15.44
N VAL A 79 6.84 -23.12 15.49
CA VAL A 79 5.55 -23.30 16.18
C VAL A 79 5.67 -23.07 17.68
N GLU A 80 6.77 -23.52 18.31
CA GLU A 80 7.05 -23.27 19.72
C GLU A 80 7.24 -21.78 20.00
N LYS A 81 8.03 -21.07 19.17
CA LYS A 81 8.19 -19.60 19.26
C LYS A 81 6.86 -18.87 19.17
N LEU A 82 6.00 -19.23 18.21
CA LEU A 82 4.65 -18.66 18.07
C LEU A 82 3.81 -18.90 19.34
N GLN A 83 3.88 -20.10 19.92
CA GLN A 83 3.17 -20.42 21.17
C GLN A 83 3.71 -19.65 22.39
N GLU A 84 5.02 -19.40 22.43
CA GLU A 84 5.67 -18.64 23.50
C GLU A 84 5.33 -17.15 23.45
N ARG A 85 5.30 -16.55 22.24
CA ARG A 85 4.86 -15.17 22.04
C ARG A 85 3.39 -14.97 22.47
N GLY A 86 2.57 -16.01 22.29
CA GLY A 86 1.18 -16.03 22.72
C GLY A 86 0.26 -15.26 21.77
N MET A 87 -1.04 -15.28 22.09
CA MET A 87 -2.07 -14.58 21.33
C MET A 87 -2.71 -13.54 22.26
N PRO A 88 -2.68 -12.25 21.94
CA PRO A 88 -3.37 -11.24 22.73
C PRO A 88 -4.87 -11.49 22.66
N SER A 89 -5.52 -11.40 23.80
CA SER A 89 -6.97 -11.40 23.91
C SER A 89 -7.56 -10.16 23.23
N MET A 90 -8.83 -10.25 22.81
CA MET A 90 -9.53 -9.09 22.25
C MET A 90 -9.68 -7.93 23.24
N GLU A 91 -9.61 -8.20 24.55
CA GLU A 91 -9.63 -7.18 25.62
C GLU A 91 -8.27 -6.45 25.77
N GLU A 92 -7.18 -7.05 25.28
CA GLU A 92 -5.84 -6.44 25.30
C GLU A 92 -5.59 -5.52 24.10
N ARG A 93 -6.52 -5.47 23.13
CA ARG A 93 -6.43 -4.55 21.98
C ARG A 93 -7.03 -3.20 22.35
N GLU A 94 -6.23 -2.14 22.26
CA GLU A 94 -6.75 -0.78 22.41
C GLU A 94 -7.71 -0.46 21.25
N LYS A 95 -8.90 0.06 21.59
CA LYS A 95 -9.93 0.48 20.64
C LYS A 95 -10.48 1.82 21.06
N ALA A 96 -10.89 2.64 20.10
CA ALA A 96 -11.74 3.78 20.39
C ALA A 96 -13.12 3.29 20.82
N ASP A 97 -13.76 4.02 21.73
CA ASP A 97 -15.11 3.72 22.21
C ASP A 97 -16.20 4.14 21.20
N ASP A 98 -15.81 4.68 20.03
CA ASP A 98 -16.70 5.30 19.04
C ASP A 98 -17.82 4.37 18.56
N GLU A 99 -17.53 3.09 18.36
CA GLU A 99 -18.54 2.13 17.92
C GLU A 99 -19.71 2.07 18.91
N ASP A 100 -19.44 2.09 20.22
CA ASP A 100 -20.47 2.08 21.25
C ASP A 100 -21.02 3.48 21.57
N ALA A 101 -20.18 4.51 21.45
CA ALA A 101 -20.53 5.90 21.74
C ALA A 101 -21.56 6.47 20.76
N TYR A 102 -21.56 6.02 19.50
CA TYR A 102 -22.44 6.52 18.44
C TYR A 102 -23.44 5.44 17.98
N PRO A 103 -24.70 5.44 18.48
CA PRO A 103 -25.70 4.44 18.12
C PRO A 103 -26.04 4.36 16.63
N SER A 104 -25.88 5.45 15.88
CA SER A 104 -26.02 5.48 14.42
C SER A 104 -24.89 4.75 13.70
N LYS A 105 -23.76 4.51 14.36
CA LYS A 105 -22.49 4.01 13.79
C LYS A 105 -21.84 4.98 12.79
N ILE A 106 -22.16 6.27 12.92
CA ILE A 106 -21.69 7.33 12.01
C ILE A 106 -20.17 7.56 12.04
N ALA A 107 -19.52 7.18 13.15
CA ALA A 107 -18.06 7.23 13.30
C ALA A 107 -17.34 5.98 12.73
N MET A 108 -18.10 5.01 12.21
CA MET A 108 -17.56 3.74 11.72
C MET A 108 -17.52 3.72 10.20
N PHE A 109 -16.66 2.86 9.65
CA PHE A 109 -16.63 2.56 8.23
C PHE A 109 -17.95 1.94 7.79
N THR A 110 -18.66 2.68 6.96
CA THR A 110 -20.00 2.37 6.45
C THR A 110 -20.12 2.55 4.94
N LYS A 111 -19.13 3.17 4.28
CA LYS A 111 -19.04 3.25 2.81
C LYS A 111 -19.33 1.91 2.13
N GLY A 112 -20.26 1.93 1.17
CA GLY A 112 -20.78 0.77 0.46
C GLY A 112 -22.11 0.25 1.02
N LEU A 113 -22.45 0.56 2.28
CA LEU A 113 -23.77 0.27 2.86
C LEU A 113 -24.82 1.28 2.36
N PRO A 114 -26.12 0.98 2.53
CA PRO A 114 -27.18 1.98 2.34
C PRO A 114 -27.04 3.12 3.35
N HIS A 115 -27.28 4.35 2.90
CA HIS A 115 -27.30 5.57 3.73
C HIS A 115 -28.58 6.37 3.47
N ALA A 116 -29.08 7.07 4.47
CA ALA A 116 -30.13 8.08 4.33
C ALA A 116 -29.61 9.34 3.61
N ASP A 117 -30.50 10.27 3.28
CA ASP A 117 -30.14 11.47 2.50
C ASP A 117 -29.30 12.49 3.31
N ASP A 118 -29.37 12.41 4.63
CA ASP A 118 -28.50 13.13 5.56
C ASP A 118 -27.12 12.47 5.72
N GLY A 119 -26.84 11.36 5.05
CA GLY A 119 -25.58 10.64 5.18
C GLY A 119 -25.52 9.69 6.37
N THR A 120 -26.60 9.52 7.15
CA THR A 120 -26.67 8.53 8.23
C THR A 120 -26.68 7.11 7.65
N PRO A 121 -25.81 6.18 8.09
CA PRO A 121 -25.80 4.80 7.60
C PRO A 121 -27.01 3.99 8.07
N ASP A 122 -27.44 3.01 7.28
CA ASP A 122 -28.49 2.06 7.69
C ASP A 122 -27.96 1.13 8.79
N ARG A 123 -28.56 1.24 9.97
CA ARG A 123 -28.14 0.48 11.14
C ARG A 123 -28.26 -1.03 10.97
N GLY A 124 -29.30 -1.50 10.27
CA GLY A 124 -29.51 -2.92 10.04
C GLY A 124 -28.46 -3.51 9.09
N ALA A 125 -28.04 -2.75 8.09
CA ALA A 125 -26.96 -3.12 7.19
C ALA A 125 -25.61 -3.21 7.92
N TYR A 126 -25.32 -2.24 8.80
CA TYR A 126 -24.12 -2.28 9.64
C TYR A 126 -24.13 -3.47 10.60
N ASP A 127 -25.25 -3.72 11.29
CA ASP A 127 -25.38 -4.86 12.20
C ASP A 127 -25.14 -6.19 11.45
N HIS A 128 -25.64 -6.33 10.21
CA HIS A 128 -25.40 -7.50 9.36
C HIS A 128 -23.92 -7.64 8.94
N LEU A 129 -23.25 -6.54 8.59
CA LEU A 129 -21.81 -6.53 8.34
C LEU A 129 -21.04 -7.03 9.56
N THR A 130 -21.35 -6.51 10.74
CA THR A 130 -20.69 -6.95 11.98
C THR A 130 -21.01 -8.40 12.35
N GLU A 131 -22.22 -8.89 12.09
CA GLU A 131 -22.57 -10.30 12.28
C GLU A 131 -21.73 -11.22 11.37
N ALA A 132 -21.52 -10.83 10.11
CA ALA A 132 -20.64 -11.56 9.19
C ALA A 132 -19.19 -11.59 9.71
N LEU A 133 -18.69 -10.46 10.23
CA LEU A 133 -17.35 -10.33 10.80
C LEU A 133 -17.17 -11.09 12.12
N ASP A 134 -18.17 -11.12 12.99
CA ASP A 134 -18.10 -11.82 14.27
C ASP A 134 -18.14 -13.34 14.08
N THR A 135 -18.88 -13.81 13.07
CA THR A 135 -19.05 -15.25 12.81
C THR A 135 -18.01 -15.82 11.86
N GLY A 136 -17.46 -14.99 10.96
CA GLY A 136 -16.62 -15.44 9.85
C GLY A 136 -17.37 -16.34 8.85
N ASP A 137 -18.71 -16.29 8.81
CA ASP A 137 -19.53 -17.15 7.93
C ASP A 137 -19.56 -16.59 6.50
N PRO A 138 -19.01 -17.30 5.49
CA PRO A 138 -19.04 -16.87 4.10
C PRO A 138 -20.46 -16.60 3.58
N GLU A 139 -21.50 -17.32 4.07
CA GLU A 139 -22.87 -17.09 3.62
C GLU A 139 -23.44 -15.74 4.10
N LEU A 140 -22.98 -15.23 5.25
CA LEU A 140 -23.37 -13.91 5.74
C LEU A 140 -22.70 -12.78 4.96
N PHE A 141 -21.43 -12.95 4.56
CA PHE A 141 -20.73 -11.98 3.71
C PHE A 141 -21.43 -11.76 2.36
N GLU A 142 -21.95 -12.82 1.73
CA GLU A 142 -22.67 -12.74 0.45
C GLU A 142 -24.01 -11.98 0.54
N THR A 143 -24.50 -11.70 1.74
CA THR A 143 -25.81 -11.11 1.98
C THR A 143 -25.76 -9.74 2.66
N ILE A 144 -24.57 -9.16 2.81
CA ILE A 144 -24.41 -7.80 3.33
C ILE A 144 -25.21 -6.82 2.44
N PRO A 145 -26.14 -6.03 3.00
CA PRO A 145 -26.88 -5.05 2.21
C PRO A 145 -25.94 -3.99 1.63
N GLN A 146 -26.05 -3.71 0.33
CA GLN A 146 -25.25 -2.68 -0.35
C GLN A 146 -26.12 -1.50 -0.78
N GLY A 147 -25.58 -0.29 -0.69
CA GLY A 147 -26.21 0.93 -1.21
C GLY A 147 -26.08 1.09 -2.74
N GLY A 148 -25.15 0.35 -3.34
CA GLY A 148 -24.70 0.48 -4.72
C GLY A 148 -24.04 -0.82 -5.20
N HIS A 149 -23.18 -0.73 -6.21
CA HIS A 149 -22.65 -1.90 -6.92
C HIS A 149 -21.18 -2.22 -6.59
N ARG A 150 -20.46 -1.32 -5.93
CA ARG A 150 -19.07 -1.56 -5.54
C ARG A 150 -18.99 -2.59 -4.42
N GLU A 151 -18.02 -3.48 -4.50
CA GLU A 151 -17.85 -4.62 -3.60
C GLU A 151 -16.90 -4.29 -2.44
N PHE A 152 -17.16 -4.86 -1.26
CA PHE A 152 -16.22 -4.79 -0.14
C PHE A 152 -14.93 -5.55 -0.46
N ILE A 153 -13.79 -4.96 -0.11
CA ILE A 153 -12.48 -5.51 -0.47
C ILE A 153 -12.06 -6.54 0.57
N GLU A 154 -12.40 -7.79 0.27
CA GLU A 154 -11.92 -9.00 0.93
C GLU A 154 -11.98 -8.96 2.47
N PRO A 155 -13.14 -8.69 3.11
CA PRO A 155 -13.25 -8.73 4.57
C PRO A 155 -12.86 -10.10 5.17
N GLN A 156 -13.08 -11.19 4.42
CA GLN A 156 -12.67 -12.54 4.81
C GLN A 156 -11.15 -12.76 4.81
N GLY A 157 -10.38 -11.87 4.18
CA GLY A 157 -8.91 -11.95 4.17
C GLY A 157 -8.33 -11.88 5.59
N ALA A 158 -9.04 -11.23 6.52
CA ALA A 158 -8.67 -11.11 7.93
C ALA A 158 -8.61 -12.46 8.69
N TYR A 159 -9.19 -13.54 8.17
CA TYR A 159 -9.11 -14.87 8.80
C TYR A 159 -8.00 -15.77 8.23
N SER A 160 -7.17 -15.23 7.33
CA SER A 160 -6.05 -15.96 6.76
C SER A 160 -4.99 -16.25 7.83
N VAL A 161 -4.39 -17.44 7.74
CA VAL A 161 -3.28 -17.86 8.62
C VAL A 161 -2.00 -17.81 7.80
N GLU A 162 -1.03 -17.06 8.28
CA GLU A 162 0.30 -16.97 7.67
C GLU A 162 1.18 -18.12 8.14
N LEU A 163 2.00 -18.64 7.22
CA LEU A 163 2.87 -19.79 7.50
C LEU A 163 4.31 -19.40 7.84
N MET A 164 4.65 -18.11 7.73
CA MET A 164 5.96 -17.54 8.05
C MET A 164 5.76 -16.18 8.69
N GLY A 165 6.53 -15.88 9.72
CA GLY A 165 6.35 -14.68 10.53
C GLY A 165 5.25 -14.87 11.57
N PRO A 166 4.87 -13.78 12.27
CA PRO A 166 3.81 -13.84 13.27
C PRO A 166 2.47 -14.21 12.62
N ASP A 167 1.60 -14.84 13.40
CA ASP A 167 0.20 -14.88 13.03
C ASP A 167 -0.35 -13.43 13.04
N PRO A 168 -1.02 -12.96 11.98
CA PRO A 168 -1.54 -11.59 11.94
C PRO A 168 -2.46 -11.21 13.11
N HIS A 169 -3.13 -12.19 13.74
CA HIS A 169 -3.92 -11.96 14.95
C HIS A 169 -3.04 -11.81 16.19
N SER A 170 -1.78 -12.26 16.19
CA SER A 170 -0.92 -12.07 17.36
C SER A 170 -0.42 -10.64 17.51
N LEU A 171 -0.57 -9.81 16.48
CA LEU A 171 -0.14 -8.42 16.48
C LEU A 171 -1.25 -7.48 16.95
N THR A 172 -0.84 -6.41 17.64
CA THR A 172 -1.72 -5.34 18.13
C THR A 172 -1.15 -4.00 17.73
N ILE A 173 -2.03 -3.06 17.36
CA ILE A 173 -1.63 -1.67 17.30
C ILE A 173 -1.73 -1.12 18.72
N LYS A 174 -0.65 -0.46 19.17
CA LYS A 174 -0.56 0.06 20.52
C LYS A 174 -1.60 1.15 20.79
N ASP A 175 -1.71 2.11 19.88
CA ASP A 175 -2.61 3.24 20.05
C ASP A 175 -3.95 2.96 19.36
N ALA A 176 -5.05 3.28 20.03
CA ALA A 176 -6.36 3.33 19.37
C ALA A 176 -6.40 4.46 18.31
N PRO A 177 -7.23 4.35 17.26
CA PRO A 177 -7.46 5.49 16.38
C PRO A 177 -8.00 6.68 17.19
N PRO A 178 -7.68 7.92 16.81
CA PRO A 178 -8.25 9.11 17.42
C PRO A 178 -9.78 9.03 17.49
N ALA A 179 -10.34 9.37 18.65
CA ALA A 179 -11.80 9.38 18.81
C ALA A 179 -12.44 10.41 17.87
N PHE A 180 -13.64 10.11 17.38
CA PHE A 180 -14.34 10.88 16.36
C PHE A 180 -14.48 12.39 16.64
N ASP A 181 -14.67 12.79 17.90
CA ASP A 181 -14.85 14.18 18.34
C ASP A 181 -13.57 14.82 18.94
N SER A 182 -12.44 14.10 18.90
CA SER A 182 -11.17 14.53 19.49
C SER A 182 -10.51 15.66 18.70
N ASP A 183 -9.67 16.44 19.39
CA ASP A 183 -8.88 17.49 18.74
C ASP A 183 -7.91 16.92 17.70
N GLN A 184 -7.34 15.73 17.95
CA GLN A 184 -6.49 15.05 16.97
C GLN A 184 -7.25 14.68 15.70
N GLN A 185 -8.48 14.17 15.80
CA GLN A 185 -9.29 13.85 14.61
C GLN A 185 -9.62 15.11 13.79
N VAL A 186 -9.85 16.25 14.45
CA VAL A 186 -10.05 17.54 13.77
C VAL A 186 -8.75 18.02 13.12
N GLY A 187 -7.62 17.99 13.84
CA GLY A 187 -6.31 18.38 13.30
C GLY A 187 -5.87 17.56 12.09
N GLU A 188 -6.13 16.25 12.09
CA GLU A 188 -5.88 15.38 10.93
C GLU A 188 -6.76 15.73 9.74
N MET A 189 -7.99 16.18 9.98
CA MET A 189 -8.90 16.62 8.92
C MET A 189 -8.48 17.99 8.35
N ILE A 190 -8.00 18.91 9.19
CA ILE A 190 -7.41 20.20 8.78
C ILE A 190 -6.18 19.96 7.89
N GLU A 191 -5.30 19.03 8.26
CA GLU A 191 -4.16 18.64 7.42
C GLU A 191 -4.62 18.13 6.04
N LEU A 192 -5.66 17.28 6.00
CA LEU A 192 -6.18 16.74 4.76
C LEU A 192 -6.82 17.79 3.84
N TYR A 193 -7.50 18.78 4.41
CA TYR A 193 -8.00 19.92 3.64
C TYR A 193 -6.85 20.76 3.06
N TRP A 194 -5.77 20.98 3.82
CA TRP A 194 -4.60 21.65 3.27
C TRP A 194 -3.93 20.83 2.17
N GLN A 195 -3.81 19.52 2.34
CA GLN A 195 -3.27 18.63 1.32
C GLN A 195 -4.11 18.62 0.04
N SER A 196 -5.44 18.68 0.15
CA SER A 196 -6.30 18.71 -1.04
C SER A 196 -6.07 19.97 -1.88
N LEU A 197 -5.94 21.14 -1.22
CA LEU A 197 -5.58 22.40 -1.87
C LEU A 197 -4.15 22.38 -2.45
N ALA A 198 -3.22 21.68 -1.79
CA ALA A 198 -1.79 21.66 -2.14
C ALA A 198 -1.39 20.57 -3.15
N ARG A 199 -2.31 19.72 -3.62
CA ARG A 199 -2.03 18.56 -4.49
C ARG A 199 -1.12 18.85 -5.68
N ASP A 200 -1.28 20.03 -6.27
CA ASP A 200 -0.63 20.43 -7.51
C ASP A 200 0.56 21.37 -7.32
N VAL A 201 0.92 21.70 -6.06
CA VAL A 201 2.14 22.46 -5.79
C VAL A 201 3.35 21.54 -6.01
N PRO A 202 4.32 21.90 -6.88
CA PRO A 202 5.53 21.11 -7.04
C PRO A 202 6.34 21.12 -5.75
N PHE A 203 6.80 19.94 -5.30
CA PHE A 203 7.55 19.82 -4.04
C PHE A 203 8.79 20.71 -3.97
N ARG A 204 9.45 20.92 -5.13
CA ARG A 204 10.63 21.78 -5.23
C ARG A 204 10.34 23.27 -5.00
N GLU A 205 9.08 23.66 -5.05
CA GLU A 205 8.61 25.04 -4.86
C GLU A 205 7.93 25.26 -3.50
N TYR A 206 7.90 24.24 -2.62
CA TYR A 206 7.22 24.30 -1.32
C TYR A 206 7.67 25.48 -0.45
N GLU A 207 8.99 25.69 -0.32
CA GLU A 207 9.55 26.79 0.50
C GLU A 207 9.17 28.19 -0.03
N ASP A 208 8.86 28.31 -1.32
CA ASP A 208 8.50 29.56 -1.97
C ASP A 208 6.98 29.74 -2.14
N SER A 209 6.17 28.74 -1.74
CA SER A 209 4.72 28.72 -1.94
C SER A 209 3.97 29.39 -0.80
N GLU A 210 3.21 30.45 -1.12
CA GLU A 210 2.32 31.12 -0.15
C GLU A 210 1.25 30.18 0.41
N LEU A 211 0.81 29.19 -0.37
CA LEU A 211 -0.17 28.19 0.06
C LEU A 211 0.43 27.24 1.11
N ILE A 212 1.65 26.75 0.87
CA ILE A 212 2.34 25.84 1.79
C ILE A 212 2.73 26.57 3.07
N GLN A 213 3.18 27.83 2.98
CA GLN A 213 3.47 28.63 4.17
C GLN A 213 2.22 28.84 5.03
N ALA A 214 1.06 29.15 4.42
CA ALA A 214 -0.20 29.30 5.16
C ALA A 214 -0.61 27.99 5.85
N ALA A 215 -0.47 26.85 5.16
CA ALA A 215 -0.74 25.53 5.73
C ALA A 215 0.18 25.21 6.91
N ALA A 216 1.49 25.47 6.77
CA ALA A 216 2.48 25.27 7.82
C ALA A 216 2.18 26.11 9.07
N ASP A 217 1.90 27.41 8.88
CA ASP A 217 1.60 28.35 9.96
C ASP A 217 0.33 27.94 10.72
N GLU A 218 -0.73 27.53 10.00
CA GLU A 218 -1.98 27.10 10.62
C GLU A 218 -1.85 25.76 11.36
N LEU A 219 -1.13 24.79 10.77
CA LEU A 219 -0.92 23.47 11.37
C LEU A 219 -0.04 23.55 12.62
N GLU A 220 0.91 24.49 12.71
CA GLU A 220 1.74 24.70 13.92
C GLU A 220 0.91 25.00 15.18
N ASP A 221 -0.19 25.74 15.02
CA ASP A 221 -1.08 26.13 16.12
C ASP A 221 -2.29 25.21 16.30
N THR A 222 -2.47 24.18 15.44
CA THR A 222 -3.64 23.30 15.45
C THR A 222 -3.57 22.26 16.59
N PRO A 223 -4.50 22.26 17.57
CA PRO A 223 -4.49 21.29 18.65
C PRO A 223 -4.63 19.84 18.15
N GLY A 224 -3.78 18.95 18.66
CA GLY A 224 -3.81 17.54 18.28
C GLY A 224 -3.14 17.22 16.94
N TYR A 225 -2.66 18.22 16.20
CA TYR A 225 -1.77 17.99 15.06
C TYR A 225 -0.39 17.55 15.56
N ASN A 226 0.11 16.44 15.02
CA ASN A 226 1.39 15.84 15.42
C ASN A 226 2.35 15.65 14.21
N GLY A 227 2.07 16.30 13.08
CA GLY A 227 2.91 16.21 11.88
C GLY A 227 3.96 17.32 11.80
N PRO A 228 4.81 17.30 10.75
CA PRO A 228 5.80 18.34 10.51
C PRO A 228 5.15 19.67 10.16
N THR A 229 5.77 20.77 10.56
CA THR A 229 5.30 22.15 10.26
C THR A 229 6.33 22.97 9.49
N ASP A 230 7.47 22.38 9.11
CA ASP A 230 8.43 23.03 8.22
C ASP A 230 7.86 23.05 6.80
N PRO A 231 7.66 24.23 6.15
CA PRO A 231 7.15 24.32 4.79
C PRO A 231 7.86 23.41 3.79
N LYS A 232 9.18 23.21 3.93
CA LYS A 232 9.98 22.40 3.01
C LYS A 232 9.57 20.93 2.99
N TYR A 233 9.13 20.42 4.14
CA TYR A 233 8.80 19.01 4.36
C TYR A 233 7.39 18.83 4.97
N LEU A 234 6.52 19.81 4.77
CA LEU A 234 5.12 19.72 5.16
C LEU A 234 4.49 18.49 4.50
N PHE A 235 3.62 17.79 5.22
CA PHE A 235 2.95 16.56 4.75
C PHE A 235 3.85 15.33 4.57
N HIS A 236 5.04 15.32 5.21
CA HIS A 236 5.83 14.11 5.42
C HIS A 236 5.48 13.38 6.72
N ALA A 237 6.07 12.19 6.89
CA ALA A 237 6.23 11.52 8.18
C ALA A 237 7.23 12.29 9.06
N ASP A 238 7.14 12.15 10.38
CA ASP A 238 8.18 12.61 11.31
C ASP A 238 9.19 11.47 11.54
N LEU A 239 10.07 11.24 10.56
CA LEU A 239 11.06 10.14 10.57
C LEU A 239 12.46 10.68 10.28
N ASP A 240 13.49 10.12 10.91
CA ASP A 240 14.88 10.53 10.66
C ASP A 240 15.26 10.40 9.17
N GLY A 241 15.80 11.49 8.62
CA GLY A 241 16.38 11.55 7.29
C GLY A 241 15.41 11.87 6.16
N VAL A 242 14.09 11.96 6.41
CA VAL A 242 13.12 12.36 5.37
C VAL A 242 13.32 13.83 4.96
N GLU A 243 13.88 14.64 5.86
CA GLU A 243 14.22 16.05 5.70
C GLU A 243 15.54 16.31 4.95
N LYS A 244 16.20 15.26 4.45
CA LYS A 244 17.46 15.39 3.70
C LYS A 244 17.18 15.42 2.21
N GLY A 245 17.60 16.47 1.52
CA GLY A 245 17.50 16.61 0.08
C GLY A 245 16.07 16.72 -0.47
N PRO A 246 15.82 16.22 -1.70
CA PRO A 246 14.51 16.35 -2.35
C PRO A 246 13.41 15.59 -1.58
N TYR A 247 12.17 16.09 -1.68
CA TYR A 247 10.97 15.50 -1.06
C TYR A 247 10.74 14.02 -1.47
N LEU A 248 11.08 13.68 -2.72
CA LEU A 248 10.89 12.35 -3.27
C LEU A 248 12.13 11.47 -3.05
N SER A 249 11.89 10.24 -2.62
CA SER A 249 12.90 9.19 -2.53
C SER A 249 13.58 8.95 -3.88
N GLN A 250 14.90 8.76 -3.87
CA GLN A 250 15.65 8.33 -5.04
C GLN A 250 15.12 7.03 -5.65
N PHE A 251 14.49 6.16 -4.85
CA PHE A 251 13.89 4.91 -5.35
C PHE A 251 12.57 5.11 -6.12
N LEU A 252 12.02 6.32 -6.11
CA LEU A 252 10.90 6.74 -6.95
C LEU A 252 11.35 7.52 -8.20
N LEU A 253 12.63 7.89 -8.30
CA LEU A 253 13.15 8.75 -9.36
C LEU A 253 14.15 8.03 -10.27
N LYS A 254 15.00 7.16 -9.71
CA LYS A 254 16.05 6.48 -10.45
C LYS A 254 15.47 5.30 -11.24
N ASP A 255 15.83 5.24 -12.52
CA ASP A 255 15.46 4.11 -13.37
C ASP A 255 16.05 2.81 -12.84
N ALA A 256 15.27 1.73 -12.93
CA ALA A 256 15.60 0.45 -12.32
C ALA A 256 15.94 -0.61 -13.39
N PRO A 257 17.14 -1.22 -13.37
CA PRO A 257 17.49 -2.31 -14.26
C PRO A 257 16.61 -3.55 -14.05
N LEU A 258 15.93 -4.00 -15.11
CA LEU A 258 15.13 -5.23 -15.15
C LEU A 258 15.68 -6.19 -16.21
N SER A 259 16.68 -7.00 -15.84
CA SER A 259 17.39 -7.88 -16.77
C SER A 259 18.05 -7.10 -17.92
N VAL A 260 17.60 -7.31 -19.17
CA VAL A 260 18.04 -6.56 -20.36
C VAL A 260 17.12 -5.37 -20.68
N HIS A 261 16.14 -5.13 -19.81
CA HIS A 261 15.21 -4.01 -19.85
C HIS A 261 15.49 -3.04 -18.70
N GLU A 262 14.75 -1.95 -18.69
CA GLU A 262 14.80 -0.91 -17.67
C GLU A 262 13.37 -0.46 -17.36
N ILE A 263 13.11 -0.15 -16.10
CA ILE A 263 11.86 0.43 -15.64
C ILE A 263 12.11 1.92 -15.44
N SER A 264 11.64 2.71 -16.41
CA SER A 264 11.61 4.17 -16.33
C SER A 264 10.67 4.63 -15.21
N GLN A 265 11.07 5.67 -14.48
CA GLN A 265 10.25 6.29 -13.43
C GLN A 265 9.37 7.46 -13.91
N ASP A 266 9.33 7.74 -15.21
CA ASP A 266 8.29 8.63 -15.77
C ASP A 266 6.93 7.91 -15.77
N ILE A 267 5.89 8.55 -15.22
CA ILE A 267 4.56 7.95 -15.04
C ILE A 267 3.51 8.65 -15.89
N ILE A 268 2.47 7.91 -16.27
CA ILE A 268 1.18 8.52 -16.60
C ILE A 268 0.53 8.86 -15.26
N THR A 269 0.22 10.13 -15.05
CA THR A 269 -0.29 10.64 -13.76
C THR A 269 -1.78 11.00 -13.86
N LEU A 270 -2.34 11.53 -12.78
CA LEU A 270 -3.69 12.09 -12.73
C LEU A 270 -3.73 13.50 -13.34
N LYS A 271 -4.82 13.85 -14.02
CA LYS A 271 -5.11 15.22 -14.44
C LYS A 271 -5.25 16.12 -13.21
N GLU A 272 -4.89 17.39 -13.33
CA GLU A 272 -5.08 18.44 -12.31
C GLU A 272 -6.58 18.74 -12.12
N ARG A 273 -7.28 17.82 -11.49
CA ARG A 273 -8.71 17.85 -11.21
C ARG A 273 -9.00 16.99 -9.99
N ASP A 274 -9.83 17.52 -9.11
CA ASP A 274 -10.40 16.77 -7.99
C ASP A 274 -11.81 16.24 -8.29
N TYR A 275 -12.22 15.26 -7.50
CA TYR A 275 -13.48 14.54 -7.57
C TYR A 275 -14.18 14.56 -6.21
N VAL A 276 -15.44 14.17 -6.17
CA VAL A 276 -16.25 14.19 -4.94
C VAL A 276 -16.25 15.61 -4.38
N THR A 277 -16.74 16.55 -5.19
CA THR A 277 -16.63 17.99 -4.95
C THR A 277 -17.89 18.61 -4.34
N ASP A 278 -18.99 17.85 -4.33
CA ASP A 278 -20.24 18.23 -3.71
C ASP A 278 -20.86 17.07 -2.92
N TYR A 279 -21.91 17.41 -2.16
CA TYR A 279 -22.57 16.48 -1.26
C TYR A 279 -23.31 15.34 -1.98
N ASP A 280 -23.89 15.58 -3.16
CA ASP A 280 -24.60 14.55 -3.92
C ASP A 280 -23.60 13.52 -4.48
N GLU A 281 -22.46 13.99 -5.01
CA GLU A 281 -21.34 13.14 -5.42
C GLU A 281 -20.80 12.33 -4.24
N TRP A 282 -20.61 12.97 -3.09
CA TRP A 282 -20.18 12.31 -1.85
C TRP A 282 -21.16 11.22 -1.43
N LEU A 283 -22.44 11.52 -1.33
CA LEU A 283 -23.46 10.56 -0.88
C LEU A 283 -23.58 9.37 -1.85
N ALA A 284 -23.42 9.60 -3.16
CA ALA A 284 -23.33 8.53 -4.14
C ALA A 284 -22.11 7.62 -3.87
N ASN A 285 -20.95 8.22 -3.57
CA ASN A 285 -19.75 7.46 -3.22
C ASN A 285 -19.91 6.66 -1.92
N MET A 286 -20.52 7.26 -0.89
CA MET A 286 -20.85 6.61 0.39
C MET A 286 -21.77 5.42 0.20
N ARG A 287 -22.74 5.53 -0.70
CA ARG A 287 -23.64 4.43 -1.07
C ARG A 287 -22.95 3.38 -1.96
N GLY A 288 -21.67 3.52 -2.30
CA GLY A 288 -20.96 2.55 -3.14
C GLY A 288 -21.40 2.57 -4.60
N GLN A 289 -21.87 3.72 -5.09
CA GLN A 289 -22.09 3.93 -6.52
C GLN A 289 -20.74 3.97 -7.25
N THR A 290 -20.73 3.48 -8.49
CA THR A 290 -19.55 3.56 -9.33
C THR A 290 -19.48 4.96 -9.96
N PRO A 291 -18.33 5.67 -9.89
CA PRO A 291 -18.21 7.01 -10.44
C PRO A 291 -18.39 7.06 -11.98
N GLY A 292 -18.90 8.19 -12.47
CA GLY A 292 -19.10 8.45 -13.89
C GLY A 292 -20.53 8.31 -14.40
N PRO A 293 -20.78 8.64 -15.67
CA PRO A 293 -22.10 8.53 -16.26
C PRO A 293 -22.51 7.06 -16.38
N GLU A 294 -23.74 6.78 -15.97
CA GLU A 294 -24.40 5.49 -16.16
C GLU A 294 -24.56 5.23 -17.67
N ASP A 295 -24.03 4.12 -18.16
CA ASP A 295 -24.25 3.69 -19.54
C ASP A 295 -25.70 3.19 -19.75
N GLU A 296 -26.08 2.91 -21.00
CA GLU A 296 -27.44 2.44 -21.34
C GLU A 296 -27.81 1.09 -20.67
N SER A 297 -26.84 0.41 -20.04
CA SER A 297 -27.01 -0.87 -19.35
C SER A 297 -26.97 -0.76 -17.81
N GLY A 298 -26.82 0.45 -17.27
CA GLY A 298 -26.69 0.68 -15.83
C GLY A 298 -25.28 0.48 -15.28
N HIS A 299 -24.26 0.37 -16.14
CA HIS A 299 -22.86 0.21 -15.75
C HIS A 299 -22.12 1.54 -15.90
N HIS A 300 -21.27 1.86 -14.93
CA HIS A 300 -20.44 3.06 -14.97
C HIS A 300 -19.01 2.63 -15.33
N ASP A 301 -18.64 2.73 -16.61
CA ASP A 301 -17.34 2.24 -17.13
C ASP A 301 -16.31 3.38 -17.33
N GLY A 302 -16.55 4.59 -16.80
CA GLY A 302 -16.05 5.81 -17.45
C GLY A 302 -14.90 6.60 -16.82
N GLU A 303 -14.83 6.79 -15.50
CA GLU A 303 -14.03 7.91 -14.95
C GLU A 303 -12.57 7.59 -14.62
N ILE A 304 -12.21 6.34 -14.28
CA ILE A 304 -10.82 6.00 -13.91
C ILE A 304 -9.85 6.12 -15.11
N ALA A 305 -10.33 5.95 -16.33
CA ALA A 305 -9.50 6.15 -17.53
C ALA A 305 -9.44 7.63 -17.95
N ASP A 306 -10.51 8.40 -17.69
CA ASP A 306 -10.54 9.83 -17.99
C ASP A 306 -9.84 10.68 -16.91
N SER A 307 -9.48 10.11 -15.76
CA SER A 307 -8.67 10.79 -14.75
C SER A 307 -7.19 10.89 -15.11
N LEU A 308 -6.71 10.17 -16.12
CA LEU A 308 -5.28 10.09 -16.47
C LEU A 308 -4.82 11.12 -17.52
N THR A 309 -3.57 11.56 -17.41
CA THR A 309 -2.91 12.38 -18.44
C THR A 309 -2.63 11.57 -19.72
N ASP A 310 -2.39 12.27 -20.83
CA ASP A 310 -2.03 11.66 -22.11
C ASP A 310 -0.52 11.63 -22.39
N HIS A 311 0.28 12.18 -21.46
CA HIS A 311 1.73 12.25 -21.51
C HIS A 311 2.35 11.77 -20.19
N ARG A 312 3.59 11.29 -20.27
CA ARG A 312 4.37 10.85 -19.11
C ARG A 312 5.19 12.01 -18.56
N LYS A 313 5.36 12.05 -17.25
CA LYS A 313 6.29 12.93 -16.55
C LYS A 313 6.84 12.25 -15.29
N TYR A 314 7.94 12.73 -14.75
CA TYR A 314 8.43 12.32 -13.43
C TYR A 314 7.51 12.89 -12.35
N MET A 315 7.40 12.16 -11.24
CA MET A 315 6.66 12.63 -10.07
C MET A 315 7.26 13.94 -9.57
N SER A 316 6.40 14.92 -9.29
CA SER A 316 6.81 16.28 -8.92
C SER A 316 5.90 16.92 -7.85
N SER A 317 4.68 16.41 -7.67
CA SER A 317 3.68 16.92 -6.72
C SER A 317 2.95 15.81 -5.95
N GLY A 318 2.11 16.20 -4.98
CA GLY A 318 1.27 15.27 -4.21
C GLY A 318 0.29 14.50 -5.09
N ARG A 319 -0.24 15.12 -6.16
CA ARG A 319 -1.10 14.44 -7.14
C ARG A 319 -0.36 13.33 -7.88
N ASP A 320 0.92 13.53 -8.19
CA ASP A 320 1.72 12.50 -8.86
C ASP A 320 1.99 11.30 -7.95
N LEU A 321 2.25 11.55 -6.67
CA LEU A 321 2.37 10.47 -5.68
C LEU A 321 1.05 9.73 -5.48
N ALA A 322 -0.09 10.44 -5.42
CA ALA A 322 -1.42 9.82 -5.39
C ALA A 322 -1.64 8.91 -6.62
N ALA A 323 -1.30 9.37 -7.82
CA ALA A 323 -1.41 8.57 -9.03
C ALA A 323 -0.57 7.27 -8.98
N CYS A 324 0.63 7.35 -8.40
CA CYS A 324 1.52 6.20 -8.21
C CYS A 324 0.87 5.14 -7.31
N VAL A 325 0.41 5.53 -6.12
CA VAL A 325 -0.12 4.60 -5.11
C VAL A 325 -1.58 4.19 -5.33
N GLU A 326 -2.25 4.75 -6.33
CA GLU A 326 -3.56 4.28 -6.80
C GLU A 326 -3.45 2.95 -7.54
N ARG A 327 -2.33 2.74 -8.27
CA ARG A 327 -2.15 1.65 -9.24
C ARG A 327 -0.98 0.72 -8.92
N ASP A 328 -0.27 0.96 -7.84
CA ASP A 328 0.88 0.16 -7.46
C ASP A 328 0.47 -1.27 -7.06
N MET A 329 1.41 -2.20 -7.22
CA MET A 329 1.45 -3.34 -6.31
C MET A 329 2.16 -2.82 -5.06
N VAL A 330 1.57 -2.92 -3.88
CA VAL A 330 2.02 -2.16 -2.70
C VAL A 330 3.51 -2.38 -2.33
N PHE A 331 4.06 -3.57 -2.61
CA PHE A 331 5.47 -3.89 -2.38
C PHE A 331 6.41 -3.50 -3.55
N GLN A 332 5.87 -3.05 -4.69
CA GLN A 332 6.59 -2.73 -5.92
C GLN A 332 7.66 -1.65 -5.74
N PRO A 333 7.43 -0.51 -5.04
CA PRO A 333 8.46 0.51 -4.89
C PRO A 333 9.70 -0.02 -4.15
N TYR A 334 9.52 -0.98 -3.24
CA TYR A 334 10.61 -1.63 -2.50
C TYR A 334 11.35 -2.66 -3.35
N MET A 335 10.65 -3.36 -4.24
CA MET A 335 11.32 -4.19 -5.26
C MET A 335 12.14 -3.32 -6.22
N ILE A 336 11.62 -2.16 -6.63
CA ILE A 336 12.35 -1.18 -7.44
C ILE A 336 13.60 -0.70 -6.68
N ALA A 337 13.51 -0.43 -5.37
CA ALA A 337 14.68 -0.07 -4.55
C ALA A 337 15.78 -1.15 -4.62
N VAL A 338 15.43 -2.44 -4.51
CA VAL A 338 16.40 -3.54 -4.68
C VAL A 338 17.00 -3.54 -6.09
N MET A 339 16.21 -3.26 -7.13
CA MET A 339 16.71 -3.16 -8.51
C MET A 339 17.63 -1.96 -8.71
N VAL A 340 17.35 -0.81 -8.10
CA VAL A 340 18.23 0.36 -8.17
C VAL A 340 19.55 0.09 -7.46
N LEU A 341 19.52 -0.54 -6.29
CA LEU A 341 20.73 -0.82 -5.49
C LEU A 341 21.58 -1.96 -6.05
N MET A 342 20.95 -3.05 -6.51
CA MET A 342 21.64 -4.29 -6.91
C MET A 342 21.51 -4.63 -8.39
N GLY A 343 20.86 -3.76 -9.16
CA GLY A 343 20.68 -3.91 -10.60
C GLY A 343 22.02 -3.90 -11.32
N ARG A 344 22.11 -4.68 -12.39
CA ARG A 344 23.28 -4.65 -13.27
C ARG A 344 22.87 -3.92 -14.55
N PRO A 345 23.20 -2.63 -14.70
CA PRO A 345 22.90 -1.91 -15.93
C PRO A 345 23.63 -2.56 -17.11
N VAL A 346 23.00 -2.56 -18.28
CA VAL A 346 23.55 -3.21 -19.49
C VAL A 346 24.90 -2.61 -19.89
N ASP A 347 25.09 -1.32 -19.64
CA ASP A 347 26.24 -0.54 -20.09
C ASP A 347 27.19 -0.10 -18.94
N GLY A 348 26.97 -0.55 -17.71
CA GLY A 348 27.70 -0.07 -16.51
C GLY A 348 28.60 -1.09 -15.82
N VAL A 349 29.51 -0.56 -15.00
CA VAL A 349 30.32 -1.34 -14.05
C VAL A 349 29.49 -1.54 -12.78
N VAL A 350 29.46 -2.77 -12.28
CA VAL A 350 28.74 -3.13 -11.04
C VAL A 350 29.42 -2.38 -9.87
N SER A 351 28.66 -1.61 -9.10
CA SER A 351 29.10 -1.13 -7.77
C SER A 351 29.55 -2.34 -6.96
N ASP A 352 30.67 -2.23 -6.26
CA ASP A 352 31.26 -3.38 -5.57
C ASP A 352 30.22 -3.93 -4.57
N PRO A 353 29.70 -5.17 -4.76
CA PRO A 353 28.54 -5.63 -4.00
C PRO A 353 28.82 -5.72 -2.49
N GLU A 354 30.08 -5.71 -2.07
CA GLU A 354 30.49 -5.84 -0.68
C GLU A 354 30.16 -4.60 0.17
N GLU A 355 30.25 -3.38 -0.39
CA GLU A 355 29.99 -2.14 0.39
C GLU A 355 28.50 -1.86 0.62
N LEU A 356 27.63 -2.48 -0.20
CA LEU A 356 26.17 -2.37 -0.08
C LEU A 356 25.61 -3.15 1.12
N PHE A 357 26.38 -4.08 1.67
CA PHE A 357 25.98 -4.90 2.81
C PHE A 357 26.77 -4.49 4.05
N GLY A 358 26.15 -4.60 5.23
CA GLY A 358 26.86 -4.34 6.47
C GLY A 358 27.82 -5.48 6.84
N ASP A 359 28.63 -5.24 7.88
CA ASP A 359 29.62 -6.20 8.41
C ASP A 359 29.01 -7.55 8.85
N TYR A 360 27.68 -7.63 8.99
CA TYR A 360 26.93 -8.84 9.36
C TYR A 360 26.66 -9.80 8.18
N HIS A 361 27.00 -9.42 6.95
CA HIS A 361 26.78 -10.29 5.80
C HIS A 361 27.76 -11.49 5.81
N PRO A 362 27.29 -12.76 5.90
CA PRO A 362 28.17 -13.92 6.18
C PRO A 362 29.23 -14.22 5.11
N TYR A 363 29.11 -13.61 3.94
CA TYR A 363 30.08 -13.75 2.85
C TYR A 363 30.92 -12.49 2.61
N ALA A 364 30.82 -11.45 3.45
CA ALA A 364 31.57 -10.20 3.27
C ALA A 364 33.09 -10.43 3.26
N ASP A 365 33.60 -11.26 4.18
CA ASP A 365 35.04 -11.61 4.25
C ASP A 365 35.38 -12.90 3.49
N SER A 366 34.49 -13.43 2.65
CA SER A 366 34.71 -14.74 2.02
C SER A 366 35.56 -14.65 0.74
N ASP A 367 36.79 -15.18 0.79
CA ASP A 367 37.68 -15.26 -0.38
C ASP A 367 37.13 -16.11 -1.56
N THR A 368 36.07 -16.90 -1.35
CA THR A 368 35.65 -17.95 -2.31
C THR A 368 34.14 -18.09 -2.51
N GLN A 369 33.33 -17.33 -1.78
CA GLN A 369 31.87 -17.45 -1.80
C GLN A 369 31.21 -16.07 -1.89
N VAL A 370 29.98 -16.06 -2.40
CA VAL A 370 29.16 -14.85 -2.56
C VAL A 370 27.70 -15.23 -2.33
N GLY A 371 26.94 -14.31 -1.74
CA GLY A 371 25.50 -14.49 -1.51
C GLY A 371 24.70 -14.62 -2.81
N PHE A 372 23.66 -15.45 -2.80
CA PHE A 372 22.69 -15.56 -3.90
C PHE A 372 21.28 -15.88 -3.39
N LEU A 373 21.09 -17.05 -2.78
CA LEU A 373 19.77 -17.57 -2.35
C LEU A 373 19.26 -16.95 -1.04
N ASP A 374 20.17 -16.63 -0.13
CA ASP A 374 19.84 -16.16 1.22
C ASP A 374 20.26 -14.70 1.41
N PHE A 375 21.52 -14.39 1.07
CA PHE A 375 22.14 -13.08 1.28
C PHE A 375 22.47 -12.34 -0.02
N GLY A 376 22.00 -12.84 -1.17
CA GLY A 376 22.16 -12.17 -2.45
C GLY A 376 20.84 -11.59 -2.97
N ARG A 377 20.91 -10.97 -4.14
CA ARG A 377 19.77 -10.30 -4.79
C ARG A 377 18.50 -11.16 -4.83
N GLU A 378 18.61 -12.45 -5.15
CA GLU A 378 17.43 -13.31 -5.27
C GLU A 378 16.78 -13.57 -3.90
N GLY A 379 17.59 -13.78 -2.86
CA GLY A 379 17.10 -13.92 -1.48
C GLY A 379 16.47 -12.64 -0.93
N ILE A 380 17.05 -11.48 -1.24
CA ILE A 380 16.51 -10.18 -0.81
C ILE A 380 15.19 -9.87 -1.51
N MET A 381 15.08 -10.15 -2.81
CA MET A 381 13.83 -10.04 -3.55
C MET A 381 12.73 -10.94 -2.97
N ASP A 382 13.07 -12.17 -2.58
CA ASP A 382 12.15 -13.11 -1.93
C ASP A 382 11.67 -12.56 -0.57
N LEU A 383 12.58 -12.03 0.27
CA LEU A 383 12.20 -11.44 1.56
C LEU A 383 11.25 -10.25 1.41
N VAL A 384 11.57 -9.30 0.51
CA VAL A 384 10.80 -8.06 0.32
C VAL A 384 9.43 -8.32 -0.31
N SER A 385 9.35 -9.27 -1.26
CA SER A 385 8.05 -9.63 -1.86
C SER A 385 7.23 -10.55 -0.95
N GLY A 386 7.87 -11.47 -0.23
CA GLY A 386 7.23 -12.44 0.66
C GLY A 386 6.54 -11.79 1.86
N ILE A 387 7.13 -10.74 2.43
CA ILE A 387 6.56 -10.05 3.60
C ILE A 387 5.27 -9.27 3.28
N GLY A 388 5.02 -8.96 2.00
CA GLY A 388 3.86 -8.16 1.59
C GLY A 388 2.52 -8.79 1.99
N GLN A 389 2.37 -10.11 1.83
CA GLN A 389 1.13 -10.80 2.16
C GLN A 389 0.85 -10.83 3.68
N PRO A 390 1.77 -11.26 4.56
CA PRO A 390 1.59 -11.15 6.00
C PRO A 390 1.26 -9.73 6.47
N ALA A 391 1.94 -8.72 5.94
CA ALA A 391 1.67 -7.31 6.25
C ALA A 391 0.26 -6.87 5.85
N HIS A 392 -0.23 -7.30 4.68
CA HIS A 392 -1.61 -7.08 4.29
C HIS A 392 -2.59 -7.72 5.27
N VAL A 393 -2.43 -9.02 5.57
CA VAL A 393 -3.36 -9.71 6.48
C VAL A 393 -3.35 -9.09 7.87
N ALA A 394 -2.18 -8.68 8.39
CA ALA A 394 -2.08 -7.95 9.66
C ALA A 394 -2.91 -6.66 9.65
N SER A 395 -2.79 -5.84 8.61
CA SER A 395 -3.62 -4.65 8.49
C SER A 395 -5.11 -4.98 8.31
N TRP A 396 -5.47 -6.06 7.62
CA TRP A 396 -6.86 -6.49 7.43
C TRP A 396 -7.53 -6.94 8.72
N VAL A 397 -6.81 -7.64 9.61
CA VAL A 397 -7.29 -7.99 10.95
C VAL A 397 -7.68 -6.72 11.71
N GLN A 398 -6.79 -5.73 11.74
CA GLN A 398 -7.04 -4.48 12.46
C GLN A 398 -8.18 -3.68 11.83
N LYS A 399 -8.24 -3.59 10.50
CA LYS A 399 -9.30 -2.90 9.76
C LYS A 399 -10.68 -3.50 10.05
N TRP A 400 -10.84 -4.79 9.79
CA TRP A 400 -12.17 -5.41 9.75
C TRP A 400 -12.62 -5.95 11.10
N LEU A 401 -11.74 -6.60 11.85
CA LEU A 401 -12.11 -7.30 13.08
C LEU A 401 -11.96 -6.43 14.33
N VAL A 402 -11.09 -5.41 14.28
CA VAL A 402 -10.75 -4.61 15.47
C VAL A 402 -11.40 -3.24 15.44
N HIS A 403 -11.02 -2.36 14.50
CA HIS A 403 -11.27 -0.92 14.61
C HIS A 403 -12.39 -0.38 13.73
N ARG A 404 -12.53 -0.86 12.49
CA ARG A 404 -13.55 -0.38 11.53
C ARG A 404 -13.65 1.15 11.42
N ARG A 405 -12.54 1.88 11.56
CA ARG A 405 -12.53 3.36 11.52
C ARG A 405 -13.07 3.90 10.20
N ALA A 406 -13.93 4.91 10.27
CA ALA A 406 -14.40 5.68 9.11
C ALA A 406 -13.23 6.31 8.33
N ARG A 407 -13.42 6.50 7.03
CA ARG A 407 -12.48 7.17 6.12
C ARG A 407 -12.54 8.69 6.26
N PRO A 408 -11.50 9.41 5.82
CA PRO A 408 -11.55 10.87 5.84
C PRO A 408 -12.68 11.48 5.01
N GLU A 409 -13.02 10.89 3.87
CA GLU A 409 -14.18 11.34 3.10
C GLU A 409 -15.50 11.11 3.85
N GLU A 410 -15.64 10.03 4.64
CA GLU A 410 -16.84 9.82 5.47
C GLU A 410 -16.95 10.96 6.49
N TYR A 411 -15.83 11.33 7.13
CA TYR A 411 -15.79 12.46 8.05
C TYR A 411 -16.11 13.80 7.37
N GLY A 412 -15.47 14.11 6.24
CA GLY A 412 -15.63 15.37 5.53
C GLY A 412 -17.04 15.61 4.99
N GLY A 413 -17.72 14.57 4.52
CA GLY A 413 -19.12 14.74 4.11
C GLY A 413 -20.08 14.93 5.28
N LEU A 414 -19.76 14.40 6.47
CA LEU A 414 -20.53 14.70 7.68
C LEU A 414 -20.29 16.13 8.17
N VAL A 415 -19.09 16.69 7.98
CA VAL A 415 -18.82 18.12 8.19
C VAL A 415 -19.74 18.94 7.28
N GLU A 416 -19.73 18.68 5.96
CA GLU A 416 -20.60 19.37 5.00
C GLU A 416 -22.09 19.23 5.34
N ALA A 417 -22.56 18.01 5.64
CA ALA A 417 -23.95 17.77 6.02
C ALA A 417 -24.39 18.61 7.22
N THR A 418 -23.48 18.89 8.15
CA THR A 418 -23.78 19.62 9.39
C THR A 418 -23.79 21.13 9.18
N VAL A 419 -22.96 21.66 8.28
CA VAL A 419 -22.86 23.12 8.03
C VAL A 419 -23.77 23.61 6.90
N ASN A 420 -24.23 22.71 6.03
CA ASN A 420 -25.11 23.04 4.92
C ASN A 420 -26.58 23.09 5.36
N ASP A 421 -27.12 24.31 5.47
CA ASP A 421 -28.52 24.57 5.87
C ASP A 421 -29.59 23.90 4.97
N ASP A 422 -29.24 23.45 3.76
CA ASP A 422 -30.16 22.74 2.86
C ASP A 422 -30.28 21.24 3.21
N ILE A 423 -29.42 20.72 4.08
CA ILE A 423 -29.40 19.32 4.55
C ILE A 423 -29.93 19.28 5.99
N ASP A 424 -30.99 18.50 6.21
CA ASP A 424 -31.59 18.29 7.54
C ASP A 424 -30.79 17.22 8.31
N ALA A 425 -29.59 17.57 8.77
CA ALA A 425 -28.70 16.70 9.54
C ALA A 425 -28.43 17.26 10.96
N ASP A 426 -28.21 16.35 11.91
CA ASP A 426 -27.82 16.64 13.31
C ASP A 426 -26.71 15.66 13.72
N HIS A 427 -25.59 15.71 12.99
CA HIS A 427 -24.47 14.81 13.22
C HIS A 427 -23.58 15.30 14.37
N PRO A 428 -22.99 14.39 15.16
CA PRO A 428 -22.13 14.75 16.28
C PRO A 428 -20.70 15.13 15.85
N VAL A 429 -20.55 15.77 14.69
CA VAL A 429 -19.25 16.30 14.22
C VAL A 429 -19.02 17.66 14.87
N PRO A 430 -17.85 17.93 15.48
CA PRO A 430 -17.56 19.19 16.16
C PRO A 430 -17.21 20.31 15.16
N VAL A 431 -18.16 20.68 14.30
CA VAL A 431 -17.97 21.68 13.23
C VAL A 431 -17.52 23.04 13.74
N GLU A 432 -17.89 23.40 14.97
CA GLU A 432 -17.44 24.63 15.62
C GLU A 432 -15.92 24.70 15.83
N LYS A 433 -15.25 23.53 15.84
CA LYS A 433 -13.79 23.45 15.88
C LYS A 433 -13.14 23.71 14.51
N PHE A 434 -13.89 23.72 13.41
CA PHE A 434 -13.34 24.00 12.08
C PHE A 434 -13.47 25.48 11.70
N GLU A 435 -14.53 26.15 12.17
CA GLU A 435 -14.86 27.54 11.82
C GLU A 435 -13.78 28.59 12.19
N GLU A 436 -12.80 28.22 13.02
CA GLU A 436 -11.69 29.10 13.40
C GLU A 436 -10.48 29.01 12.45
N TYR A 437 -10.45 28.02 11.56
CA TYR A 437 -9.34 27.74 10.66
C TYR A 437 -9.57 28.32 9.26
N GLU A 438 -8.55 28.97 8.73
CA GLU A 438 -8.49 29.54 7.39
C GLU A 438 -8.73 28.49 6.31
N VAL A 439 -8.23 27.25 6.48
CA VAL A 439 -8.45 26.19 5.48
C VAL A 439 -9.93 25.89 5.26
N PHE A 440 -10.75 26.06 6.29
CA PHE A 440 -12.18 25.78 6.22
C PHE A 440 -12.88 26.73 5.26
N ASP A 441 -12.56 28.03 5.33
CA ASP A 441 -13.01 29.04 4.37
C ASP A 441 -12.46 28.78 2.97
N ARG A 442 -11.16 28.46 2.85
CA ARG A 442 -10.50 28.25 1.55
C ARG A 442 -11.06 27.05 0.77
N ILE A 443 -11.37 25.95 1.46
CA ILE A 443 -11.98 24.77 0.83
C ILE A 443 -13.36 25.10 0.26
N TYR A 444 -14.18 25.86 0.99
CA TYR A 444 -15.47 26.30 0.51
C TYR A 444 -15.34 27.29 -0.66
N GLU A 445 -14.37 28.21 -0.60
CA GLU A 445 -14.11 29.15 -1.70
C GLU A 445 -13.68 28.44 -3.00
N GLU A 446 -12.89 27.37 -2.88
CA GLU A 446 -12.42 26.58 -4.02
C GLU A 446 -13.52 25.69 -4.61
N ASN A 447 -14.28 24.99 -3.75
CA ASN A 447 -15.18 23.92 -4.19
C ASN A 447 -16.67 24.25 -4.14
N GLY A 448 -17.06 25.26 -3.34
CA GLY A 448 -18.46 25.55 -3.02
C GLY A 448 -19.11 24.60 -2.00
N SER A 449 -18.31 23.76 -1.35
CA SER A 449 -18.72 22.84 -0.28
C SER A 449 -17.52 22.55 0.65
N HIS A 450 -17.79 21.97 1.83
CA HIS A 450 -16.77 21.52 2.76
C HIS A 450 -16.51 20.02 2.69
N VAL A 451 -16.94 19.33 1.62
CA VAL A 451 -16.54 17.92 1.47
C VAL A 451 -15.03 17.84 1.28
N LEU A 452 -14.42 16.76 1.77
CA LEU A 452 -13.03 16.48 1.42
C LEU A 452 -12.95 15.96 -0.02
N THR A 453 -12.55 16.85 -0.92
CA THR A 453 -12.32 16.48 -2.32
C THR A 453 -11.30 15.35 -2.42
N GLN A 454 -11.50 14.45 -3.37
CA GLN A 454 -10.69 13.25 -3.57
C GLN A 454 -9.84 13.39 -4.84
N ALA A 455 -8.63 12.85 -4.81
CA ALA A 455 -7.83 12.71 -6.04
C ALA A 455 -8.42 11.65 -6.99
N TYR A 456 -9.20 10.70 -6.45
CA TYR A 456 -9.79 9.60 -7.19
C TYR A 456 -11.29 9.78 -7.35
N PRO A 457 -11.87 9.51 -8.53
CA PRO A 457 -13.33 9.53 -8.74
C PRO A 457 -14.08 8.66 -7.72
N GLU A 458 -13.51 7.51 -7.38
CA GLU A 458 -14.11 6.52 -6.49
C GLU A 458 -13.78 6.72 -5.01
N GLY A 459 -13.01 7.78 -4.70
CA GLY A 459 -12.52 8.07 -3.37
C GLY A 459 -11.79 6.88 -2.72
N ALA A 460 -12.01 6.69 -1.43
CA ALA A 460 -11.43 5.63 -0.65
C ALA A 460 -11.87 4.22 -1.12
N PRO A 461 -10.98 3.22 -1.06
CA PRO A 461 -11.36 1.82 -1.26
C PRO A 461 -12.42 1.35 -0.24
N LEU A 462 -13.22 0.34 -0.61
CA LEU A 462 -14.27 -0.23 0.25
C LEU A 462 -13.70 -1.18 1.33
N HIS A 463 -12.85 -0.62 2.17
CA HIS A 463 -12.39 -1.21 3.44
C HIS A 463 -12.06 -0.09 4.45
N PRO A 464 -12.09 -0.38 5.77
CA PRO A 464 -11.84 0.59 6.82
C PRO A 464 -10.51 1.33 6.72
N ALA A 465 -10.42 2.49 7.37
CA ALA A 465 -9.26 3.38 7.33
C ALA A 465 -8.08 2.84 8.15
N TYR A 466 -8.31 2.41 9.39
CA TYR A 466 -7.23 2.17 10.34
C TYR A 466 -6.78 0.70 10.42
N PRO A 467 -5.47 0.41 10.34
CA PRO A 467 -4.37 1.30 9.95
C PRO A 467 -4.25 1.41 8.42
N GLY A 468 -3.38 2.26 7.88
CA GLY A 468 -3.06 2.29 6.46
C GLY A 468 -2.47 0.96 5.97
N GLY A 469 -3.11 0.32 4.98
CA GLY A 469 -2.61 -0.96 4.43
C GLY A 469 -1.28 -0.78 3.68
N HIS A 470 -1.20 0.25 2.84
CA HIS A 470 0.07 0.70 2.24
C HIS A 470 1.12 1.01 3.31
N SER A 471 0.72 1.52 4.48
CA SER A 471 1.62 1.89 5.57
C SER A 471 2.23 0.69 6.28
N THR A 472 1.44 -0.35 6.50
CA THR A 472 1.92 -1.62 7.05
C THR A 472 2.88 -2.31 6.10
N VAL A 473 2.55 -2.41 4.81
CA VAL A 473 3.45 -3.04 3.83
C VAL A 473 4.71 -2.22 3.62
N SER A 474 4.60 -0.90 3.48
CA SER A 474 5.75 -0.02 3.27
C SER A 474 6.76 -0.08 4.41
N ALA A 475 6.29 -0.04 5.65
CA ALA A 475 7.15 -0.17 6.82
C ALA A 475 7.75 -1.57 6.95
N ALA A 476 6.99 -2.61 6.63
CA ALA A 476 7.50 -3.98 6.65
C ALA A 476 8.62 -4.19 5.62
N CYS A 477 8.39 -3.80 4.37
CA CYS A 477 9.39 -3.88 3.30
C CYS A 477 10.62 -3.00 3.60
N SER A 478 10.42 -1.77 4.09
CA SER A 478 11.54 -0.87 4.44
C SER A 478 12.38 -1.42 5.59
N THR A 479 11.74 -2.02 6.61
CA THR A 479 12.44 -2.66 7.73
C THR A 479 13.29 -3.84 7.23
N VAL A 480 12.73 -4.70 6.37
CA VAL A 480 13.50 -5.78 5.71
C VAL A 480 14.70 -5.20 4.94
N LEU A 481 14.51 -4.12 4.18
CA LEU A 481 15.58 -3.51 3.41
C LEU A 481 16.67 -2.88 4.27
N LYS A 482 16.32 -2.20 5.36
CA LYS A 482 17.27 -1.68 6.35
C LYS A 482 18.04 -2.80 7.06
N ALA A 483 17.40 -3.95 7.29
CA ALA A 483 18.06 -5.12 7.88
C ALA A 483 19.05 -5.78 6.94
N VAL A 484 18.77 -5.87 5.63
CA VAL A 484 19.65 -6.58 4.69
C VAL A 484 20.76 -5.72 4.12
N PHE A 485 20.55 -4.41 3.93
CA PHE A 485 21.55 -3.49 3.36
C PHE A 485 22.28 -2.68 4.43
N ASN A 486 23.50 -2.25 4.10
CA ASN A 486 24.19 -1.20 4.86
C ASN A 486 23.40 0.11 4.73
N GLU A 487 22.58 0.41 5.73
CA GLU A 487 21.66 1.54 5.69
C GLU A 487 22.38 2.92 5.68
N ASP A 488 23.67 2.97 6.00
CA ASP A 488 24.51 4.18 5.91
C ASP A 488 25.19 4.35 4.55
N TYR A 489 25.04 3.39 3.62
CA TYR A 489 25.57 3.52 2.26
C TYR A 489 24.99 4.74 1.55
N VAL A 490 25.86 5.55 0.94
CA VAL A 490 25.48 6.79 0.24
C VAL A 490 25.02 6.47 -1.18
N ILE A 491 23.82 6.94 -1.54
CA ILE A 491 23.26 6.79 -2.88
C ILE A 491 24.08 7.60 -3.89
N GLU A 492 24.63 6.91 -4.88
CA GLU A 492 25.40 7.51 -5.96
C GLU A 492 24.49 8.24 -6.97
N ASP A 493 25.00 9.35 -7.52
CA ASP A 493 24.35 10.18 -8.54
C ASP A 493 22.86 10.48 -8.25
N PRO A 494 22.53 11.09 -7.10
CA PRO A 494 21.16 11.42 -6.76
C PRO A 494 20.60 12.48 -7.73
N VAL A 495 19.29 12.44 -7.92
CA VAL A 495 18.55 13.30 -8.86
C VAL A 495 17.34 13.95 -8.21
N GLN A 496 16.80 14.97 -8.86
CA GLN A 496 15.56 15.63 -8.46
C GLN A 496 14.77 16.06 -9.70
N PRO A 497 13.43 16.06 -9.66
CA PRO A 497 12.63 16.52 -10.78
C PRO A 497 12.71 18.04 -10.95
N THR A 498 12.50 18.49 -12.19
CA THR A 498 12.08 19.87 -12.47
C THR A 498 10.67 20.11 -11.92
N ALA A 499 10.27 21.37 -11.75
CA ALA A 499 8.97 21.70 -11.15
C ALA A 499 7.78 21.16 -11.99
N ASP A 500 7.92 21.06 -13.30
CA ASP A 500 6.94 20.46 -14.22
C ASP A 500 7.06 18.93 -14.34
N GLY A 501 8.09 18.33 -13.74
CA GLY A 501 8.38 16.91 -13.84
C GLY A 501 8.82 16.44 -15.24
N GLU A 502 9.11 17.34 -16.19
CA GLU A 502 9.51 16.94 -17.56
C GLU A 502 10.91 16.29 -17.59
N GLU A 503 11.81 16.67 -16.68
CA GLU A 503 13.19 16.18 -16.64
C GLU A 503 13.64 15.88 -15.20
N LEU A 504 14.68 15.04 -15.08
CA LEU A 504 15.46 14.85 -13.86
C LEU A 504 16.80 15.60 -13.99
N GLU A 505 17.15 16.34 -12.94
CA GLU A 505 18.42 17.04 -12.83
C GLU A 505 19.29 16.41 -11.73
N PRO A 506 20.63 16.48 -11.83
CA PRO A 506 21.52 16.09 -10.72
C PRO A 506 21.20 16.87 -9.45
N TYR A 507 21.16 16.14 -8.33
CA TYR A 507 21.07 16.73 -7.00
C TYR A 507 22.48 16.86 -6.40
N GLU A 508 22.85 18.08 -6.03
CA GLU A 508 24.22 18.45 -5.60
C GLU A 508 24.28 18.90 -4.12
N GLY A 509 23.27 18.52 -3.32
CA GLY A 509 23.18 18.87 -1.90
C GLY A 509 23.90 17.87 -0.98
N GLU A 510 23.38 17.68 0.23
CA GLU A 510 23.93 16.72 1.20
C GLU A 510 23.84 15.26 0.75
N GLU A 511 24.68 14.39 1.33
CA GLU A 511 24.66 12.95 1.07
C GLU A 511 23.32 12.33 1.49
N LEU A 512 22.75 11.51 0.60
CA LEU A 512 21.54 10.73 0.84
C LEU A 512 21.94 9.28 1.07
N THR A 513 21.44 8.65 2.13
CA THR A 513 21.79 7.25 2.44
C THR A 513 20.64 6.30 2.11
N ILE A 514 20.91 4.99 2.06
CA ILE A 514 19.86 3.98 1.94
C ILE A 514 18.80 4.16 3.03
N ARG A 515 19.20 4.40 4.30
CA ARG A 515 18.27 4.66 5.41
C ARG A 515 17.36 5.85 5.11
N SER A 516 17.94 7.01 4.77
CA SER A 516 17.15 8.23 4.53
C SER A 516 16.18 8.03 3.37
N GLU A 517 16.63 7.41 2.28
CA GLU A 517 15.80 7.22 1.09
C GLU A 517 14.75 6.12 1.26
N LEU A 518 14.96 5.11 2.12
CA LEU A 518 13.93 4.12 2.49
C LEU A 518 12.87 4.72 3.43
N ASN A 519 13.29 5.50 4.44
CA ASN A 519 12.36 6.22 5.31
C ASN A 519 11.52 7.21 4.48
N LYS A 520 12.16 7.91 3.55
CA LYS A 520 11.49 8.82 2.62
C LYS A 520 10.55 8.07 1.68
N LEU A 521 10.94 6.91 1.17
CA LEU A 521 10.08 6.06 0.33
C LEU A 521 8.81 5.63 1.09
N ALA A 522 8.95 5.16 2.34
CA ALA A 522 7.82 4.85 3.20
C ALA A 522 6.93 6.09 3.43
N SER A 523 7.54 7.26 3.68
CA SER A 523 6.80 8.50 3.82
C SER A 523 6.07 8.91 2.54
N ASN A 524 6.70 8.79 1.37
CA ASN A 524 6.14 9.19 0.08
C ASN A 524 4.94 8.31 -0.31
N VAL A 525 5.01 7.00 -0.07
CA VAL A 525 3.88 6.08 -0.35
C VAL A 525 2.68 6.40 0.55
N ASN A 526 2.93 6.75 1.82
CA ASN A 526 1.89 6.94 2.83
C ASN A 526 1.36 8.38 2.85
N TYR A 527 2.05 9.26 3.58
CA TYR A 527 1.70 10.67 3.75
C TYR A 527 1.73 11.44 2.42
N GLY A 528 2.71 11.12 1.58
CA GLY A 528 2.88 11.74 0.27
C GLY A 528 1.90 11.25 -0.81
N GLY A 529 1.33 10.06 -0.68
CA GLY A 529 0.49 9.44 -1.73
C GLY A 529 -0.95 9.23 -1.27
N ARG A 530 -1.15 8.34 -0.29
CA ARG A 530 -2.49 7.99 0.20
C ARG A 530 -3.16 9.14 0.96
N GLN A 531 -2.41 9.93 1.71
CA GLN A 531 -2.97 11.09 2.41
C GLN A 531 -3.33 12.22 1.43
N PHE A 532 -2.45 12.56 0.48
CA PHE A 532 -2.78 13.49 -0.61
C PHE A 532 -3.99 13.04 -1.45
N ALA A 533 -4.19 11.73 -1.59
CA ALA A 533 -5.39 11.21 -2.26
C ALA A 533 -6.70 11.49 -1.50
N GLY A 534 -6.64 11.80 -0.21
CA GLY A 534 -7.79 12.06 0.66
C GLY A 534 -8.36 10.81 1.33
N VAL A 535 -7.64 9.68 1.34
CA VAL A 535 -8.21 8.37 1.72
C VAL A 535 -7.75 7.84 3.07
N HIS A 536 -6.74 8.44 3.71
CA HIS A 536 -6.24 8.05 5.03
C HIS A 536 -5.95 9.27 5.89
N PHE A 537 -6.05 9.12 7.21
CA PHE A 537 -5.56 10.10 8.18
C PHE A 537 -4.10 9.82 8.54
N ARG A 538 -3.41 10.81 9.12
CA ARG A 538 -2.03 10.67 9.63
C ARG A 538 -1.87 9.50 10.60
N SER A 539 -2.73 9.39 11.61
CA SER A 539 -2.69 8.26 12.56
C SER A 539 -2.92 6.90 11.91
N ASP A 540 -3.65 6.80 10.78
CA ASP A 540 -3.72 5.53 10.05
C ASP A 540 -2.32 5.11 9.57
N HIS A 541 -1.52 6.07 9.11
CA HIS A 541 -0.17 5.86 8.64
C HIS A 541 0.79 5.55 9.79
N ASP A 542 0.78 6.33 10.86
CA ASP A 542 1.64 6.11 12.04
C ASP A 542 1.45 4.70 12.60
N ALA A 543 0.19 4.30 12.81
CA ALA A 543 -0.18 2.98 13.31
C ALA A 543 0.19 1.86 12.34
N GLY A 544 -0.02 2.09 11.04
CA GLY A 544 0.35 1.13 10.01
C GLY A 544 1.85 0.91 9.97
N MET A 545 2.64 1.98 10.08
CA MET A 545 4.09 1.90 10.10
C MET A 545 4.61 1.12 11.30
N ALA A 546 4.09 1.40 12.50
CA ALA A 546 4.43 0.64 13.71
C ALA A 546 4.11 -0.86 13.57
N LEU A 547 2.90 -1.19 13.09
CA LEU A 547 2.47 -2.57 12.87
C LEU A 547 3.37 -3.30 11.85
N GLY A 548 3.72 -2.63 10.76
CA GLY A 548 4.57 -3.19 9.70
C GLY A 548 5.99 -3.49 10.17
N GLN A 549 6.57 -2.59 10.98
CA GLN A 549 7.90 -2.79 11.55
C GLN A 549 7.91 -3.94 12.55
N GLU A 550 6.93 -4.02 13.46
CA GLU A 550 6.83 -5.13 14.42
C GLU A 550 6.69 -6.48 13.72
N LEU A 551 5.85 -6.54 12.67
CA LEU A 551 5.70 -7.73 11.84
C LEU A 551 7.03 -8.12 11.18
N ALA A 552 7.75 -7.15 10.62
CA ALA A 552 9.01 -7.41 9.93
C ALA A 552 10.10 -7.94 10.85
N ILE A 553 10.19 -7.46 12.08
CA ILE A 553 11.14 -7.97 13.08
C ILE A 553 10.89 -9.47 13.31
N GLN A 554 9.64 -9.85 13.59
CA GLN A 554 9.29 -11.25 13.82
C GLN A 554 9.40 -12.11 12.55
N TYR A 555 9.14 -11.54 11.37
CA TYR A 555 9.34 -12.21 10.09
C TYR A 555 10.83 -12.49 9.81
N LEU A 556 11.72 -11.54 10.12
CA LEU A 556 13.17 -11.69 9.95
C LEU A 556 13.77 -12.71 10.93
N GLU A 557 13.27 -12.77 12.17
CA GLU A 557 13.59 -13.84 13.14
C GLU A 557 13.30 -15.22 12.55
N ASP A 558 12.11 -15.40 12.00
CA ASP A 558 11.68 -16.68 11.42
C ASP A 558 12.45 -16.99 10.12
N ALA A 559 12.69 -15.97 9.30
CA ALA A 559 13.44 -16.10 8.06
C ALA A 559 14.90 -16.52 8.32
N ALA A 560 15.53 -16.02 9.39
CA ALA A 560 16.90 -16.41 9.76
C ALA A 560 17.03 -17.90 10.04
N MET A 561 15.99 -18.55 10.57
CA MET A 561 15.99 -19.98 10.86
C MET A 561 16.12 -20.87 9.61
N ARG A 562 15.89 -20.34 8.40
CA ARG A 562 16.09 -21.09 7.15
C ARG A 562 17.57 -21.27 6.78
N PHE A 563 18.44 -20.42 7.33
CA PHE A 563 19.86 -20.41 6.99
C PHE A 563 20.57 -21.67 7.50
N HIS A 564 21.76 -21.92 6.96
CA HIS A 564 22.59 -23.03 7.36
C HIS A 564 23.14 -22.78 8.76
N ASP A 565 22.92 -23.71 9.70
CA ASP A 565 23.22 -23.52 11.13
C ASP A 565 24.71 -23.28 11.44
N GLU A 566 25.60 -23.70 10.54
CA GLU A 566 27.06 -23.51 10.67
C GLU A 566 27.56 -22.27 9.91
N LEU A 567 26.65 -21.46 9.33
CA LEU A 567 26.99 -20.19 8.71
C LEU A 567 27.23 -19.15 9.81
N ASP A 568 28.30 -18.35 9.65
CA ASP A 568 28.65 -17.28 10.57
C ASP A 568 27.70 -16.09 10.35
N PHE A 569 26.52 -16.15 10.95
CA PHE A 569 25.49 -15.13 10.90
C PHE A 569 25.05 -14.80 12.33
N ASP A 570 25.44 -13.63 12.81
CA ASP A 570 25.15 -13.14 14.16
C ASP A 570 23.82 -12.40 14.26
N GLY A 571 22.97 -12.46 13.23
CA GLY A 571 21.67 -11.80 13.21
C GLY A 571 21.61 -10.52 12.39
N TRP A 572 20.44 -9.87 12.42
CA TRP A 572 20.18 -8.62 11.70
C TRP A 572 20.41 -7.40 12.60
N THR A 573 20.99 -6.34 12.07
CA THR A 573 21.14 -5.06 12.80
C THR A 573 20.75 -3.90 11.91
N PHE A 574 19.84 -3.04 12.38
CA PHE A 574 19.35 -1.88 11.63
C PHE A 574 18.82 -0.78 12.56
N THR A 575 18.56 0.41 12.03
CA THR A 575 17.89 1.49 12.76
C THR A 575 16.39 1.46 12.47
N ASP A 576 15.58 1.34 13.51
CA ASP A 576 14.12 1.38 13.41
C ASP A 576 13.60 2.79 13.03
N PHE A 577 12.30 2.92 12.80
CA PHE A 577 11.68 4.20 12.45
C PHE A 577 11.73 5.25 13.57
N ASP A 578 11.91 4.82 14.82
CA ASP A 578 12.05 5.68 16.00
C ASP A 578 13.52 6.11 16.23
N GLY A 579 14.45 5.70 15.36
CA GLY A 579 15.87 6.01 15.45
C GLY A 579 16.67 5.13 16.42
N ASN A 580 16.10 4.02 16.91
CA ASN A 580 16.80 3.08 17.78
C ASN A 580 17.48 1.98 16.96
N THR A 581 18.66 1.54 17.41
CA THR A 581 19.29 0.33 16.86
C THR A 581 18.56 -0.91 17.36
N VAL A 582 18.06 -1.72 16.43
CA VAL A 582 17.46 -3.03 16.68
C VAL A 582 18.45 -4.11 16.27
N HIS A 583 18.55 -5.14 17.11
CA HIS A 583 19.30 -6.36 16.82
C HIS A 583 18.36 -7.56 16.93
N ILE A 584 18.37 -8.42 15.92
CA ILE A 584 17.57 -9.63 15.84
C ILE A 584 18.55 -10.81 15.77
N ASP A 585 18.55 -11.66 16.80
CA ASP A 585 19.43 -12.84 16.90
C ASP A 585 19.09 -13.93 15.87
#